data_AF-A0A317EIH6-F1
#
_entry.id   AF-A0A317EIH6-F1
#
_cell.length_a   1.000
_cell.length_b   1.000
_cell.length_c   1.000
_cell.angle_alpha   90.00
_cell.angle_beta   90.00
_cell.angle_gamma   90.00
#
_symmetry.space_group_name_H-M   'P 1'
#
loop_
_entity.id
_entity.type
_entity.pdbx_description
1 polymer ?
#
loop_
_entity_poly.entity_id
_entity_poly.type
_entity_poly.pdbx_seq_one_letter_code
_entity_poly.pdbx_strand_id
1 'polypeptide(L)'
;MNLKQPIKTINVYYFLTDEFLKCDEVTFRKIGNLYLELYGQNAYKYMVKTYPLWKVRAVGISGQTFRRILECVPKFLSDEKRFYILKAEVLYFVEKKHFNLNNSNKNKTGTLSEVNQYFQSYESIIDKFNNHNLAWFYGNGIFSENELWEFLQVCKYSIQKRLSLSYEQVTNDLDLLRSNLNKYQIREFKGDYSIDFLSKKMDVSDVNKILVEPLNFTSFELTLNGRLKKFAEKYIIDELLKLDFTTKEGSANGLIKSNDIDLLFNQYNDLRKGKQDVAIKSTFQGEGGVLTISLDFVPNQKLTTQIVNKSAILFLLISAFGLFTYFSFKYKLGWAGFPLLIMFFFLLSTTKTSIDQILSNLKQLKKNGK
;
A
#
# COMPACT_ATOMS: atom_id res chain seq x y z
N MET A 1 3.04 3.16 14.09
CA MET A 1 1.82 4.00 14.08
C MET A 1 0.83 3.32 13.14
N ASN A 2 -0.40 3.10 13.62
CA ASN A 2 -1.34 2.10 13.10
C ASN A 2 -1.53 2.15 11.58
N LEU A 3 -1.25 1.02 10.93
CA LEU A 3 -1.72 0.70 9.60
C LEU A 3 -3.24 0.92 9.59
N LYS A 4 -3.72 1.87 8.77
CA LYS A 4 -5.15 2.10 8.54
C LYS A 4 -5.81 0.73 8.36
N GLN A 5 -6.77 0.44 9.22
CA GLN A 5 -7.47 -0.85 9.19
C GLN A 5 -8.04 -1.07 7.79
N PRO A 6 -7.96 -2.30 7.23
CA PRO A 6 -8.68 -2.60 6.01
C PRO A 6 -10.14 -2.20 6.23
N ILE A 7 -10.75 -1.57 5.22
CA ILE A 7 -12.18 -1.24 5.20
C ILE A 7 -12.90 -2.42 5.83
N LYS A 8 -13.57 -2.18 6.97
CA LYS A 8 -14.20 -3.25 7.77
C LYS A 8 -15.09 -4.05 6.84
N THR A 9 -14.60 -5.21 6.41
CA THR A 9 -15.20 -5.96 5.31
C THR A 9 -16.58 -6.31 5.79
N ILE A 10 -17.60 -5.82 5.09
CA ILE A 10 -18.99 -5.98 5.50
C ILE A 10 -19.24 -7.48 5.52
N ASN A 11 -19.47 -7.99 6.72
CA ASN A 11 -19.79 -9.38 6.88
C ASN A 11 -21.30 -9.53 6.59
N VAL A 12 -21.60 -9.76 5.31
CA VAL A 12 -22.96 -10.03 4.78
C VAL A 12 -23.67 -11.08 5.64
N TYR A 13 -22.92 -12.06 6.16
CA TYR A 13 -23.43 -13.12 7.01
C TYR A 13 -24.01 -12.60 8.32
N TYR A 14 -23.29 -11.73 9.02
CA TYR A 14 -23.79 -11.10 10.24
C TYR A 14 -24.95 -10.14 9.97
N PHE A 15 -24.87 -9.38 8.87
CA PHE A 15 -25.94 -8.47 8.47
C PHE A 15 -27.26 -9.21 8.24
N LEU A 16 -27.24 -10.28 7.44
CA LEU A 16 -28.44 -11.07 7.15
C LEU A 16 -29.00 -11.78 8.39
N THR A 17 -28.13 -12.23 9.30
CA THR A 17 -28.55 -12.80 10.58
C THR A 17 -29.27 -11.75 11.42
N ASP A 18 -28.70 -10.55 11.52
CA ASP A 18 -29.27 -9.46 12.32
C ASP A 18 -30.64 -9.03 11.77
N GLU A 19 -30.75 -8.91 10.44
CA GLU A 19 -32.01 -8.66 9.76
C GLU A 19 -33.06 -9.74 10.04
N PHE A 20 -32.67 -11.02 10.02
CA PHE A 20 -33.56 -12.13 10.36
C PHE A 20 -34.03 -12.10 11.83
N LEU A 21 -33.13 -11.82 12.77
CA LEU A 21 -33.47 -11.82 14.20
C LEU A 21 -34.27 -10.58 14.63
N LYS A 22 -34.21 -9.50 13.84
CA LYS A 22 -34.94 -8.24 14.07
C LYS A 22 -36.20 -8.08 13.25
N CYS A 23 -36.47 -8.98 12.29
CA CYS A 23 -37.65 -8.86 11.44
C CYS A 23 -38.95 -8.91 12.25
N ASP A 24 -39.98 -8.24 11.72
CA ASP A 24 -41.32 -8.29 12.29
C ASP A 24 -41.98 -9.66 12.06
N GLU A 25 -43.09 -9.93 12.76
CA GLU A 25 -43.79 -11.20 12.67
C GLU A 25 -44.30 -11.51 11.24
N VAL A 26 -44.67 -10.49 10.48
CA VAL A 26 -45.16 -10.65 9.10
C VAL A 26 -44.04 -11.12 8.19
N THR A 27 -42.87 -10.50 8.29
CA THR A 27 -41.66 -10.82 7.54
C THR A 27 -41.10 -12.17 7.97
N PHE A 28 -41.09 -12.46 9.27
CA PHE A 28 -40.72 -13.78 9.79
C PHE A 28 -41.59 -14.89 9.22
N ARG A 29 -42.92 -14.69 9.14
CA ARG A 29 -43.84 -15.65 8.51
C ARG A 29 -43.53 -15.85 7.03
N LYS A 30 -43.28 -14.78 6.27
CA LYS A 30 -42.91 -14.87 4.84
C LYS A 30 -41.60 -15.64 4.64
N ILE A 31 -40.58 -15.34 5.43
CA ILE A 31 -39.30 -16.07 5.44
C ILE A 31 -39.54 -17.54 5.79
N GLY A 32 -40.34 -17.81 6.83
CA GLY A 32 -40.65 -19.16 7.28
C GLY A 32 -41.38 -20.00 6.25
N ASN A 33 -42.32 -19.41 5.50
CA ASN A 33 -43.03 -20.10 4.42
C ASN A 33 -42.06 -20.52 3.30
N LEU A 34 -41.17 -19.62 2.88
CA LEU A 34 -40.15 -19.96 1.89
C LEU A 34 -39.16 -21.01 2.43
N TYR A 35 -38.77 -20.89 3.69
CA TYR A 35 -37.88 -21.85 4.34
C TYR A 35 -38.51 -23.25 4.43
N LEU A 36 -39.82 -23.31 4.69
CA LEU A 36 -40.61 -24.53 4.67
C LEU A 36 -40.64 -25.15 3.28
N GLU A 37 -40.88 -24.34 2.24
CA GLU A 37 -40.91 -24.78 0.85
C GLU A 37 -39.56 -25.38 0.41
N LEU A 38 -38.45 -24.70 0.72
CA LEU A 38 -37.12 -25.10 0.28
C LEU A 38 -36.52 -26.26 1.08
N TYR A 39 -36.81 -26.37 2.38
CA TYR A 39 -36.11 -27.31 3.28
C TYR A 39 -37.01 -28.27 4.05
N GLY A 40 -38.32 -28.18 3.87
CA GLY A 40 -39.32 -29.09 4.41
C GLY A 40 -39.70 -28.87 5.88
N GLN A 41 -40.72 -29.61 6.31
CA GLN A 41 -41.43 -29.41 7.58
C GLN A 41 -40.53 -29.51 8.81
N ASN A 42 -39.60 -30.47 8.83
CA ASN A 42 -38.74 -30.70 9.99
C ASN A 42 -37.78 -29.52 10.22
N ALA A 43 -37.18 -29.00 9.15
CA ALA A 43 -36.29 -27.84 9.23
C ALA A 43 -37.06 -26.59 9.68
N TYR A 44 -38.27 -26.40 9.15
CA TYR A 44 -39.15 -25.30 9.54
C TYR A 44 -39.55 -25.37 11.02
N LYS A 45 -40.02 -26.54 11.50
CA LYS A 45 -40.38 -26.76 12.92
C LYS A 45 -39.20 -26.42 13.84
N TYR A 46 -38.00 -26.86 13.46
CA TYR A 46 -36.79 -26.52 14.21
C TYR A 46 -36.51 -25.02 14.22
N MET A 47 -36.60 -24.35 13.07
CA MET A 47 -36.40 -22.90 12.97
C MET A 47 -37.36 -22.13 13.87
N VAL A 48 -38.67 -22.41 13.79
CA VAL A 48 -39.69 -21.75 14.61
C VAL A 48 -39.46 -21.98 16.10
N LYS A 49 -39.17 -23.22 16.50
CA LYS A 49 -38.90 -23.56 17.90
C LYS A 49 -37.66 -22.85 18.44
N THR A 50 -36.62 -22.70 17.63
CA THR A 50 -35.30 -22.22 18.08
C THR A 50 -35.13 -20.71 17.91
N TYR A 51 -35.91 -20.08 17.03
CA TYR A 51 -35.87 -18.64 16.77
C TYR A 51 -35.86 -17.74 18.02
N PRO A 52 -36.75 -17.90 19.03
CA PRO A 52 -36.71 -17.05 20.22
C PRO A 52 -35.38 -17.19 20.99
N LEU A 53 -34.78 -18.39 21.01
CA LEU A 53 -33.50 -18.64 21.66
C LEU A 53 -32.33 -18.00 20.90
N TRP A 54 -32.38 -17.99 19.56
CA TRP A 54 -31.41 -17.24 18.74
C TRP A 54 -31.52 -15.73 18.97
N LYS A 55 -32.75 -15.22 19.09
CA LYS A 55 -33.02 -13.78 19.29
C LYS A 55 -32.42 -13.26 20.59
N VAL A 56 -32.48 -14.05 21.67
CA VAL A 56 -31.84 -13.73 22.97
C VAL A 56 -30.40 -14.21 23.07
N ARG A 57 -29.83 -14.77 22.00
CA ARG A 57 -28.47 -15.32 21.93
C ARG A 57 -28.19 -16.44 22.96
N ALA A 58 -29.23 -17.13 23.42
CA ALA A 58 -29.10 -18.27 24.34
C ALA A 58 -28.48 -19.49 23.65
N VAL A 59 -28.66 -19.60 22.33
CA VAL A 59 -28.05 -20.65 21.50
C VAL A 59 -27.52 -20.05 20.20
N GLY A 60 -26.48 -20.66 19.63
CA GLY A 60 -25.93 -20.29 18.33
C GLY A 60 -26.76 -20.84 17.16
N ILE A 61 -26.63 -20.21 16.00
CA ILE A 61 -27.17 -20.73 14.74
C ILE A 61 -26.11 -21.66 14.12
N SER A 62 -26.47 -22.91 13.84
CA SER A 62 -25.55 -23.85 13.18
C SER A 62 -25.21 -23.38 11.75
N GLY A 63 -24.03 -23.73 11.22
CA GLY A 63 -23.61 -23.33 9.87
C GLY A 63 -24.59 -23.75 8.76
N GLN A 64 -25.23 -24.91 8.91
CA GLN A 64 -26.23 -25.39 7.95
C GLN A 64 -27.52 -24.57 8.01
N THR A 65 -28.10 -24.38 9.20
CA THR A 65 -29.28 -23.53 9.39
C THR A 65 -29.00 -22.12 8.92
N PHE A 66 -27.79 -21.64 9.18
CA PHE A 66 -27.35 -20.34 8.76
C PHE A 66 -27.33 -20.18 7.24
N ARG A 67 -26.75 -21.12 6.48
CA ARG A 67 -26.80 -21.11 5.01
C ARG A 67 -28.24 -21.08 4.50
N ARG A 68 -29.14 -21.83 5.11
CA ARG A 68 -30.56 -21.83 4.75
C ARG A 68 -31.23 -20.48 4.98
N ILE A 69 -30.92 -19.80 6.08
CA ILE A 69 -31.40 -18.44 6.36
C ILE A 69 -30.91 -17.46 5.27
N LEU A 70 -29.65 -17.55 4.85
CA LEU A 70 -29.09 -16.70 3.79
C LEU A 70 -29.81 -16.81 2.45
N GLU A 71 -30.34 -17.98 2.12
CA GLU A 71 -31.06 -18.21 0.86
C GLU A 71 -32.49 -17.65 0.92
N CYS A 72 -33.08 -17.52 2.12
CA CYS A 72 -34.46 -17.07 2.29
C CYS A 72 -34.58 -15.56 2.56
N VAL A 73 -33.78 -15.01 3.48
CA VAL A 73 -33.93 -13.64 4.00
C VAL A 73 -33.85 -12.55 2.92
N PRO A 74 -32.88 -12.57 1.98
CA PRO A 74 -32.66 -11.45 1.08
C PRO A 74 -33.88 -11.06 0.24
N LYS A 75 -34.76 -12.01 -0.10
CA LYS A 75 -35.97 -11.75 -0.90
C LYS A 75 -36.98 -10.82 -0.23
N PHE A 76 -36.93 -10.75 1.10
CA PHE A 76 -37.89 -9.99 1.91
C PHE A 76 -37.29 -8.70 2.46
N LEU A 77 -36.06 -8.38 2.07
CA LEU A 77 -35.42 -7.12 2.43
C LEU A 77 -35.87 -5.99 1.49
N SER A 78 -35.85 -4.78 2.02
CA SER A 78 -35.98 -3.56 1.21
C SER A 78 -34.87 -3.48 0.16
N ASP A 79 -35.17 -2.81 -0.96
CA ASP A 79 -34.25 -2.54 -2.07
C ASP A 79 -32.89 -1.98 -1.62
N GLU A 80 -32.88 -1.04 -0.66
CA GLU A 80 -31.66 -0.47 -0.08
C GLU A 80 -30.76 -1.54 0.55
N LYS A 81 -31.34 -2.41 1.39
CA LYS A 81 -30.62 -3.49 2.07
C LYS A 81 -30.17 -4.58 1.09
N ARG A 82 -30.97 -4.87 0.07
CA ARG A 82 -30.62 -5.78 -1.02
C ARG A 82 -29.41 -5.26 -1.81
N PHE A 83 -29.43 -3.98 -2.18
CA PHE A 83 -28.30 -3.30 -2.82
C PHE A 83 -27.05 -3.28 -1.93
N TYR A 84 -27.23 -3.02 -0.63
CA TYR A 84 -26.14 -3.01 0.35
C TYR A 84 -25.38 -4.35 0.40
N ILE A 85 -26.09 -5.47 0.41
CA ILE A 85 -25.48 -6.81 0.42
C ILE A 85 -24.72 -7.07 -0.88
N LEU A 86 -25.29 -6.67 -2.02
CA LEU A 86 -24.65 -6.87 -3.31
C LEU A 86 -23.35 -6.05 -3.44
N LYS A 87 -23.38 -4.78 -3.02
CA LYS A 87 -22.17 -3.95 -2.91
C LYS A 87 -21.09 -4.65 -2.09
N ALA A 88 -21.46 -5.18 -0.92
CA ALA A 88 -20.52 -5.84 -0.03
C ALA A 88 -19.85 -7.06 -0.68
N GLU A 89 -20.60 -7.84 -1.47
CA GLU A 89 -20.07 -8.99 -2.21
C GLU A 89 -19.12 -8.59 -3.33
N VAL A 90 -19.44 -7.53 -4.09
CA VAL A 90 -18.53 -7.00 -5.13
C VAL A 90 -17.22 -6.54 -4.50
N LEU A 91 -17.30 -5.73 -3.43
CA LEU A 91 -16.12 -5.23 -2.72
C LEU A 91 -15.30 -6.38 -2.15
N TYR A 92 -15.94 -7.35 -1.48
CA TYR A 92 -15.25 -8.52 -0.94
C TYR A 92 -14.52 -9.31 -2.03
N PHE A 93 -15.14 -9.53 -3.20
CA PHE A 93 -14.49 -10.21 -4.31
C PHE A 93 -13.24 -9.46 -4.77
N VAL A 94 -13.37 -8.17 -5.05
CA VAL A 94 -12.28 -7.34 -5.58
C VAL A 94 -11.14 -7.27 -4.56
N GLU A 95 -11.44 -6.96 -3.31
CA GLU A 95 -10.45 -6.87 -2.22
C GLU A 95 -9.76 -8.20 -1.97
N LYS A 96 -10.49 -9.32 -1.96
CA LYS A 96 -9.91 -10.66 -1.77
C LYS A 96 -8.97 -11.03 -2.91
N LYS A 97 -9.37 -10.77 -4.16
CA LYS A 97 -8.53 -11.04 -5.33
C LYS A 97 -7.27 -10.17 -5.32
N HIS A 98 -7.42 -8.89 -5.01
CA HIS A 98 -6.31 -7.96 -4.88
C HIS A 98 -5.35 -8.36 -3.75
N PHE A 99 -5.87 -8.70 -2.57
CA PHE A 99 -5.07 -9.17 -1.44
C PHE A 99 -4.28 -10.44 -1.78
N ASN A 100 -4.89 -11.39 -2.48
CA ASN A 100 -4.20 -12.60 -2.92
C ASN A 100 -3.07 -12.30 -3.92
N LEU A 101 -3.27 -11.37 -4.85
CA LEU A 101 -2.24 -10.93 -5.79
C LEU A 101 -1.09 -10.22 -5.07
N ASN A 102 -1.39 -9.36 -4.10
CA ASN A 102 -0.38 -8.63 -3.33
C ASN A 102 0.39 -9.52 -2.36
N ASN A 103 -0.25 -10.52 -1.74
CA ASN A 103 0.44 -11.46 -0.85
C ASN A 103 1.47 -12.33 -1.57
N SER A 104 1.24 -12.68 -2.83
CA SER A 104 2.27 -13.36 -3.65
C SER A 104 3.53 -12.50 -3.80
N ASN A 105 3.42 -11.17 -3.64
CA ASN A 105 4.48 -10.19 -3.83
C ASN A 105 4.81 -9.39 -2.55
N LYS A 106 4.48 -9.93 -1.36
CA LYS A 106 4.40 -9.18 -0.09
C LYS A 106 5.69 -8.47 0.34
N ASN A 107 6.84 -8.96 -0.11
CA ASN A 107 8.15 -8.43 0.26
C ASN A 107 8.83 -7.61 -0.85
N LYS A 108 8.21 -7.50 -2.03
CA LYS A 108 8.79 -6.77 -3.16
C LYS A 108 8.29 -5.32 -3.16
N THR A 109 9.18 -4.39 -2.82
CA THR A 109 9.01 -2.97 -3.15
C THR A 109 8.95 -2.84 -4.66
N GLY A 110 7.90 -2.19 -5.17
CA GLY A 110 7.74 -1.95 -6.59
C GLY A 110 8.63 -0.81 -7.10
N THR A 111 8.73 -0.63 -8.41
CA THR A 111 9.41 0.51 -9.02
C THR A 111 8.41 1.47 -9.66
N LEU A 112 8.83 2.72 -9.92
CA LEU A 112 8.01 3.71 -10.63
C LEU A 112 7.48 3.23 -11.98
N SER A 113 8.26 2.43 -12.72
CA SER A 113 7.84 1.85 -14.00
C SER A 113 6.69 0.84 -13.87
N GLU A 114 6.46 0.29 -12.68
CA GLU A 114 5.40 -0.68 -12.41
C GLU A 114 4.09 0.00 -11.96
N VAL A 115 4.05 1.33 -11.75
CA VAL A 115 2.86 2.07 -11.28
C VAL A 115 1.64 1.75 -12.14
N ASN A 116 1.74 1.99 -13.46
CA ASN A 116 0.63 1.75 -14.39
C ASN A 116 0.19 0.28 -14.38
N GLN A 117 1.14 -0.65 -14.29
CA GLN A 117 0.85 -2.08 -14.21
C GLN A 117 0.04 -2.42 -12.95
N TYR A 118 0.33 -1.80 -11.80
CA TYR A 118 -0.43 -2.04 -10.58
C TYR A 118 -1.89 -1.59 -10.72
N PHE A 119 -2.13 -0.40 -11.27
CA PHE A 119 -3.48 0.11 -11.51
C PHE A 119 -4.25 -0.71 -12.57
N GLN A 120 -3.61 -1.05 -13.68
CA GLN A 120 -4.19 -1.93 -14.72
C GLN A 120 -4.51 -3.33 -14.17
N SER A 121 -3.64 -3.87 -13.31
CA SER A 121 -3.90 -5.18 -12.70
C SER A 121 -5.16 -5.13 -11.83
N TYR A 122 -5.37 -4.04 -11.09
CA TYR A 122 -6.56 -3.82 -10.29
C TYR A 122 -7.81 -3.65 -11.17
N GLU A 123 -7.73 -2.85 -12.23
CA GLU A 123 -8.82 -2.68 -13.21
C GLU A 123 -9.24 -4.04 -13.78
N SER A 124 -8.29 -4.91 -14.15
CA SER A 124 -8.59 -6.25 -14.65
C SER A 124 -9.34 -7.15 -13.65
N ILE A 125 -9.16 -6.93 -12.33
CA ILE A 125 -9.89 -7.66 -11.29
C ILE A 125 -11.35 -7.20 -11.27
N ILE A 126 -11.57 -5.89 -11.41
CA ILE A 126 -12.91 -5.30 -11.48
C ILE A 126 -13.64 -5.89 -12.68
N ASP A 127 -13.02 -5.87 -13.87
CA ASP A 127 -13.65 -6.35 -15.10
C ASP A 127 -14.04 -7.83 -15.06
N LYS A 128 -13.20 -8.67 -14.45
CA LYS A 128 -13.45 -10.11 -14.30
C LYS A 128 -14.66 -10.44 -13.44
N PHE A 129 -15.07 -9.54 -12.53
CA PHE A 129 -16.25 -9.78 -11.71
C PHE A 129 -17.53 -9.72 -12.56
N ASN A 130 -18.35 -10.75 -12.52
CA ASN A 130 -19.56 -10.85 -13.33
C ASN A 130 -20.67 -11.66 -12.62
N ASN A 131 -21.83 -11.80 -13.27
CA ASN A 131 -23.02 -12.45 -12.69
C ASN A 131 -22.76 -13.88 -12.18
N HIS A 132 -21.81 -14.64 -12.76
CA HIS A 132 -21.46 -15.98 -12.28
C HIS A 132 -20.85 -15.96 -10.88
N ASN A 133 -20.22 -14.86 -10.48
CA ASN A 133 -19.70 -14.68 -9.13
C ASN A 133 -20.81 -14.41 -8.11
N LEU A 134 -22.04 -14.19 -8.57
CA LEU A 134 -23.23 -13.85 -7.79
C LEU A 134 -24.31 -14.95 -7.94
N ALA A 135 -23.89 -16.19 -8.16
CA ALA A 135 -24.78 -17.31 -8.45
C ALA A 135 -25.93 -17.48 -7.44
N TRP A 136 -25.70 -17.18 -6.15
CA TRP A 136 -26.73 -17.29 -5.12
C TRP A 136 -27.74 -16.12 -5.11
N PHE A 137 -27.43 -14.99 -5.73
CA PHE A 137 -28.38 -13.88 -5.92
C PHE A 137 -29.33 -14.12 -7.08
N TYR A 138 -28.77 -14.62 -8.19
CA TYR A 138 -29.54 -14.97 -9.38
C TYR A 138 -30.32 -16.29 -9.19
N GLY A 139 -29.63 -17.35 -8.81
CA GLY A 139 -30.19 -18.71 -8.72
C GLY A 139 -31.28 -18.87 -7.67
N ASN A 140 -31.29 -18.01 -6.65
CA ASN A 140 -32.37 -18.00 -5.65
C ASN A 140 -33.51 -17.04 -6.03
N GLY A 141 -33.44 -16.28 -7.13
CA GLY A 141 -34.48 -15.32 -7.51
C GLY A 141 -34.58 -14.12 -6.57
N ILE A 142 -33.44 -13.65 -6.03
CA ILE A 142 -33.39 -12.42 -5.21
C ILE A 142 -33.45 -11.18 -6.10
N PHE A 143 -32.86 -11.28 -7.29
CA PHE A 143 -32.88 -10.28 -8.35
C PHE A 143 -33.15 -10.94 -9.69
N SER A 144 -33.77 -10.18 -10.60
CA SER A 144 -33.76 -10.51 -12.03
C SER A 144 -32.35 -10.33 -12.63
N GLU A 145 -32.12 -10.90 -13.82
CA GLU A 145 -30.85 -10.76 -14.53
C GLU A 145 -30.51 -9.29 -14.82
N ASN A 146 -31.49 -8.51 -15.26
CA ASN A 146 -31.33 -7.09 -15.57
C ASN A 146 -30.98 -6.27 -14.32
N GLU A 147 -31.69 -6.49 -13.21
CA GLU A 147 -31.39 -5.80 -11.95
C GLU A 147 -29.99 -6.13 -11.42
N LEU A 148 -29.60 -7.40 -11.52
CA LEU A 148 -28.27 -7.83 -11.11
C LEU A 148 -27.20 -7.18 -11.97
N TRP A 149 -27.41 -7.14 -13.29
CA TRP A 149 -26.50 -6.48 -14.23
C TRP A 149 -26.36 -4.99 -13.92
N GLU A 150 -27.47 -4.25 -13.78
CA GLU A 150 -27.46 -2.81 -13.46
C GLU A 150 -26.68 -2.53 -12.17
N PHE A 151 -26.94 -3.33 -11.13
CA PHE A 151 -26.25 -3.20 -9.86
C PHE A 151 -24.76 -3.48 -9.92
N LEU A 152 -24.39 -4.49 -10.70
CA LEU A 152 -23.00 -4.85 -10.92
C LEU A 152 -22.28 -3.70 -11.63
N GLN A 153 -22.90 -3.07 -12.64
CA GLN A 153 -22.34 -1.90 -13.31
C GLN A 153 -22.16 -0.71 -12.35
N VAL A 154 -23.14 -0.42 -11.49
CA VAL A 154 -23.04 0.65 -10.48
C VAL A 154 -21.85 0.42 -9.54
N CYS A 155 -21.71 -0.82 -9.05
CA CYS A 155 -20.63 -1.16 -8.13
C CYS A 155 -19.27 -1.06 -8.81
N LYS A 156 -19.15 -1.61 -10.03
CA LYS A 156 -17.94 -1.47 -10.86
C LYS A 156 -17.57 -0.02 -11.09
N TYR A 157 -18.56 0.81 -11.43
CA TYR A 157 -18.37 2.23 -11.74
C TYR A 157 -17.77 2.97 -10.56
N SER A 158 -18.35 2.75 -9.39
CA SER A 158 -17.90 3.38 -8.16
C SER A 158 -16.45 3.00 -7.86
N ILE A 159 -16.08 1.72 -8.02
CA ILE A 159 -14.71 1.25 -7.77
C ILE A 159 -13.73 1.76 -8.85
N GLN A 160 -14.12 1.76 -10.13
CA GLN A 160 -13.30 2.27 -11.24
C GLN A 160 -13.05 3.78 -11.11
N LYS A 161 -14.05 4.56 -10.72
CA LYS A 161 -13.85 6.00 -10.44
C LYS A 161 -12.91 6.22 -9.27
N ARG A 162 -13.03 5.44 -8.20
CA ARG A 162 -12.07 5.48 -7.08
C ARG A 162 -10.65 5.13 -7.50
N LEU A 163 -10.49 4.10 -8.35
CA LEU A 163 -9.20 3.70 -8.89
C LEU A 163 -8.57 4.81 -9.74
N SER A 164 -9.36 5.43 -10.62
CA SER A 164 -8.92 6.55 -11.46
C SER A 164 -8.49 7.77 -10.65
N LEU A 165 -9.26 8.15 -9.63
CA LEU A 165 -8.93 9.27 -8.75
C LEU A 165 -7.68 8.98 -7.92
N SER A 166 -7.55 7.76 -7.39
CA SER A 166 -6.33 7.36 -6.69
C SER A 166 -5.10 7.41 -7.60
N TYR A 167 -5.24 7.08 -8.88
CA TYR A 167 -4.15 7.18 -9.85
C TYR A 167 -3.73 8.65 -10.04
N GLU A 168 -4.70 9.53 -10.27
CA GLU A 168 -4.47 10.97 -10.43
C GLU A 168 -3.76 11.59 -9.22
N GLN A 169 -4.21 11.25 -8.01
CA GLN A 169 -3.59 11.69 -6.76
C GLN A 169 -2.13 11.22 -6.64
N VAL A 170 -1.85 9.95 -6.97
CA VAL A 170 -0.48 9.42 -6.98
C VAL A 170 0.39 10.15 -8.00
N THR A 171 -0.11 10.40 -9.22
CA THR A 171 0.64 11.13 -10.23
C THR A 171 0.92 12.57 -9.81
N ASN A 172 -0.06 13.25 -9.20
CA ASN A 172 0.10 14.61 -8.69
C ASN A 172 1.17 14.69 -7.58
N ASP A 173 1.14 13.76 -6.63
CA ASP A 173 2.13 13.69 -5.55
C ASP A 173 3.56 13.47 -6.10
N LEU A 174 3.71 12.58 -7.10
CA LEU A 174 4.99 12.30 -7.75
C LEU A 174 5.50 13.49 -8.59
N ASP A 175 4.60 14.17 -9.30
CA ASP A 175 4.93 15.36 -10.09
C ASP A 175 5.35 16.54 -9.19
N LEU A 176 4.70 16.69 -8.03
CA LEU A 176 5.06 17.69 -7.03
C LEU A 176 6.42 17.39 -6.39
N LEU A 177 6.72 16.12 -6.09
CA LEU A 177 8.07 15.70 -5.66
C LEU A 177 9.12 16.03 -6.73
N ARG A 178 8.89 15.63 -7.98
CA ARG A 178 9.80 15.89 -9.11
C ARG A 178 10.08 17.38 -9.29
N SER A 179 9.03 18.19 -9.27
CA SER A 179 9.13 19.64 -9.43
C SER A 179 10.01 20.28 -8.34
N ASN A 180 9.85 19.83 -7.09
CA ASN A 180 10.67 20.31 -5.98
C ASN A 180 12.13 19.83 -6.06
N LEU A 181 12.36 18.56 -6.43
CA LEU A 181 13.73 18.06 -6.63
C LEU A 181 14.47 18.87 -7.70
N ASN A 182 13.79 19.20 -8.80
CA ASN A 182 14.34 20.04 -9.87
C ASN A 182 14.61 21.48 -9.40
N LYS A 183 13.65 22.09 -8.68
CA LYS A 183 13.78 23.45 -8.10
C LYS A 183 15.02 23.56 -7.19
N TYR A 184 15.27 22.55 -6.37
CA TYR A 184 16.40 22.52 -5.42
C TYR A 184 17.66 21.83 -5.95
N GLN A 185 17.66 21.40 -7.21
CA GLN A 185 18.78 20.72 -7.86
C GLN A 185 19.27 19.48 -7.09
N ILE A 186 18.34 18.76 -6.46
CA ILE A 186 18.62 17.52 -5.73
C ILE A 186 18.66 16.38 -6.74
N ARG A 187 19.88 15.90 -7.02
CA ARG A 187 20.12 14.81 -7.99
C ARG A 187 20.02 13.42 -7.38
N GLU A 188 20.34 13.28 -6.10
CA GLU A 188 20.37 12.01 -5.40
C GLU A 188 19.56 12.11 -4.11
N PHE A 189 18.63 11.19 -3.96
CA PHE A 189 17.86 10.98 -2.74
C PHE A 189 17.40 9.52 -2.71
N LYS A 190 17.01 9.04 -1.54
CA LYS A 190 16.28 7.77 -1.41
C LYS A 190 14.84 8.08 -1.07
N GLY A 191 13.91 7.51 -1.83
CA GLY A 191 12.49 7.76 -1.65
C GLY A 191 11.68 6.47 -1.66
N ASP A 192 10.79 6.32 -0.69
CA ASP A 192 9.76 5.27 -0.68
C ASP A 192 8.38 5.93 -0.70
N TYR A 193 7.47 5.43 -1.52
CA TYR A 193 6.08 5.88 -1.58
C TYR A 193 5.12 4.72 -1.37
N SER A 194 4.20 4.86 -0.43
CA SER A 194 3.16 3.87 -0.14
C SER A 194 1.82 4.35 -0.68
N ILE A 195 1.32 3.72 -1.75
CA ILE A 195 -0.01 4.00 -2.30
C ILE A 195 -1.06 3.46 -1.32
N ASP A 196 -1.94 4.34 -0.82
CA ASP A 196 -2.97 3.97 0.16
C ASP A 196 -4.00 3.01 -0.44
N PHE A 197 -4.54 3.34 -1.62
CA PHE A 197 -5.59 2.54 -2.28
C PHE A 197 -5.16 1.11 -2.60
N LEU A 198 -3.92 0.94 -3.10
CA LEU A 198 -3.37 -0.37 -3.47
C LEU A 198 -2.62 -1.05 -2.32
N SER A 199 -2.40 -0.36 -1.20
CA SER A 199 -1.56 -0.85 -0.09
C SER A 199 -0.20 -1.36 -0.57
N LYS A 200 0.43 -0.65 -1.52
CA LYS A 200 1.66 -1.06 -2.21
C LYS A 200 2.75 -0.02 -2.02
N LYS A 201 3.94 -0.48 -1.62
CA LYS A 201 5.15 0.35 -1.51
C LYS A 201 5.94 0.35 -2.81
N MET A 202 6.49 1.50 -3.15
CA MET A 202 7.26 1.74 -4.36
C MET A 202 8.52 2.54 -4.03
N ASP A 203 9.62 2.19 -4.68
CA ASP A 203 10.83 2.99 -4.71
C ASP A 203 10.65 4.14 -5.71
N VAL A 204 10.80 5.37 -5.24
CA VAL A 204 10.65 6.60 -6.02
C VAL A 204 11.95 7.38 -6.15
N SER A 205 13.09 6.77 -5.81
CA SER A 205 14.41 7.41 -5.86
C SER A 205 14.79 7.90 -7.27
N ASP A 206 14.21 7.31 -8.32
CA ASP A 206 14.43 7.68 -9.73
C ASP A 206 13.31 8.54 -10.34
N VAL A 207 12.49 9.24 -9.55
CA VAL A 207 11.35 10.07 -10.03
C VAL A 207 11.76 11.19 -11.01
N ASN A 208 13.02 11.64 -10.96
CA ASN A 208 13.54 12.62 -11.91
C ASN A 208 13.88 12.02 -13.28
N LYS A 209 13.97 10.69 -13.39
CA LYS A 209 14.39 9.97 -14.61
C LYS A 209 13.23 9.21 -15.24
N ILE A 210 12.31 8.70 -14.43
CA ILE A 210 11.19 7.86 -14.88
C ILE A 210 9.91 8.68 -14.80
N LEU A 211 9.31 8.93 -15.97
CA LEU A 211 7.97 9.52 -16.06
C LEU A 211 6.93 8.41 -15.94
N VAL A 212 5.91 8.65 -15.12
CA VAL A 212 4.72 7.81 -15.11
C VAL A 212 3.86 8.26 -16.30
N GLU A 213 3.70 7.38 -17.29
CA GLU A 213 2.87 7.69 -18.46
C GLU A 213 1.40 7.79 -18.08
N PRO A 214 0.62 8.72 -18.66
CA PRO A 214 -0.81 8.82 -18.39
C PRO A 214 -1.54 7.51 -18.68
N LEU A 215 -2.35 7.05 -17.71
CA LEU A 215 -3.19 5.88 -17.86
C LEU A 215 -4.64 6.29 -18.14
N ASN A 216 -5.18 5.80 -19.25
CA ASN A 216 -6.60 5.96 -19.58
C ASN A 216 -7.38 4.75 -19.07
N PHE A 217 -8.18 4.96 -18.03
CA PHE A 217 -9.13 3.95 -17.56
C PHE A 217 -10.31 3.85 -18.52
N THR A 218 -10.90 2.67 -18.61
CA THR A 218 -12.07 2.44 -19.46
C THR A 218 -13.23 3.30 -18.97
N SER A 219 -13.65 4.27 -19.79
CA SER A 219 -14.88 5.02 -19.53
C SER A 219 -16.08 4.17 -19.91
N PHE A 220 -17.09 4.16 -19.05
CA PHE A 220 -18.38 3.57 -19.39
C PHE A 220 -19.49 4.47 -18.89
N GLU A 221 -20.49 4.62 -19.74
CA GLU A 221 -21.69 5.38 -19.43
C GLU A 221 -22.63 4.50 -18.61
N LEU A 222 -23.07 5.05 -17.47
CA LEU A 222 -23.96 4.35 -16.56
C LEU A 222 -25.39 4.80 -16.82
N THR A 223 -26.16 3.97 -17.49
CA THR A 223 -27.61 4.22 -17.67
C THR A 223 -28.35 3.59 -16.50
N LEU A 224 -28.86 4.43 -15.59
CA LEU A 224 -29.62 3.99 -14.43
C LEU A 224 -31.12 4.06 -14.72
N ASN A 225 -31.75 2.88 -14.78
CA ASN A 225 -33.19 2.73 -14.93
C ASN A 225 -33.79 1.99 -13.73
N GLY A 226 -35.13 1.92 -13.68
CA GLY A 226 -35.84 1.08 -12.72
C GLY A 226 -35.90 1.60 -11.28
N ARG A 227 -36.39 0.73 -10.38
CA ARG A 227 -36.74 1.05 -8.97
C ARG A 227 -35.53 1.38 -8.09
N LEU A 228 -34.32 1.14 -8.58
CA LEU A 228 -33.11 1.16 -7.78
C LEU A 228 -32.19 2.34 -8.08
N LYS A 229 -32.53 3.14 -9.10
CA LYS A 229 -31.81 4.36 -9.51
C LYS A 229 -31.43 5.25 -8.34
N LYS A 230 -32.37 5.57 -7.46
CA LYS A 230 -32.15 6.44 -6.28
C LYS A 230 -31.05 5.91 -5.35
N PHE A 231 -30.99 4.59 -5.16
CA PHE A 231 -29.98 3.97 -4.29
C PHE A 231 -28.61 3.93 -4.97
N ALA A 232 -28.59 3.66 -6.28
CA ALA A 232 -27.38 3.69 -7.08
C ALA A 232 -26.74 5.10 -7.11
N GLU A 233 -27.54 6.13 -7.37
CA GLU A 233 -27.07 7.54 -7.38
C GLU A 233 -26.53 7.93 -6.01
N LYS A 234 -27.29 7.66 -4.94
CA LYS A 234 -26.84 7.91 -3.56
C LYS A 234 -25.52 7.21 -3.27
N TYR A 235 -25.39 5.94 -3.65
CA TYR A 235 -24.17 5.18 -3.42
C TYR A 235 -22.96 5.75 -4.17
N ILE A 236 -23.13 6.12 -5.44
CA ILE A 236 -22.06 6.75 -6.22
C ILE A 236 -21.63 8.04 -5.54
N ILE A 237 -22.58 8.91 -5.17
CA ILE A 237 -22.30 10.16 -4.46
C ILE A 237 -21.56 9.88 -3.14
N ASP A 238 -22.05 8.95 -2.33
CA ASP A 238 -21.42 8.60 -1.05
C ASP A 238 -19.97 8.08 -1.24
N GLU A 239 -19.71 7.28 -2.26
CA GLU A 239 -18.35 6.80 -2.58
C GLU A 239 -17.44 7.90 -3.11
N LEU A 240 -17.96 8.83 -3.92
CA LEU A 240 -17.21 9.98 -4.40
C LEU A 240 -16.92 10.97 -3.27
N LEU A 241 -17.88 11.24 -2.39
CA LEU A 241 -17.69 12.11 -1.22
C LEU A 241 -16.66 11.55 -0.24
N LYS A 242 -16.59 10.22 -0.06
CA LYS A 242 -15.52 9.61 0.75
C LYS A 242 -14.13 9.95 0.24
N LEU A 243 -13.96 10.18 -1.06
CA LEU A 243 -12.69 10.59 -1.66
C LEU A 243 -12.43 12.08 -1.41
N ASP A 244 -13.48 12.89 -1.47
CA ASP A 244 -13.48 14.36 -1.35
C ASP A 244 -13.44 14.90 0.10
N PHE A 245 -13.72 14.04 1.09
CA PHE A 245 -13.66 14.38 2.52
C PHE A 245 -12.50 13.71 3.26
N THR A 246 -11.91 12.60 2.77
CA THR A 246 -10.58 12.19 3.24
C THR A 246 -9.51 13.24 2.94
N THR A 247 -9.75 14.12 1.97
CA THR A 247 -8.92 15.29 1.65
C THR A 247 -9.20 16.51 2.54
N LYS A 248 -10.30 16.54 3.33
CA LYS A 248 -10.67 17.71 4.17
C LYS A 248 -10.80 17.43 5.67
N GLU A 249 -11.21 16.25 6.10
CA GLU A 249 -11.45 15.93 7.52
C GLU A 249 -10.29 15.19 8.20
N GLY A 250 -9.26 14.82 7.46
CA GLY A 250 -8.04 14.23 8.00
C GLY A 250 -7.13 15.25 8.68
N SER A 251 -7.57 15.88 9.77
CA SER A 251 -6.76 16.63 10.75
C SER A 251 -5.93 17.81 10.22
N ALA A 252 -5.81 18.85 11.04
CA ALA A 252 -4.97 20.02 10.80
C ALA A 252 -3.44 19.76 10.71
N ASN A 253 -3.00 18.55 10.33
CA ASN A 253 -1.60 18.18 10.09
C ASN A 253 -1.45 17.46 8.74
N GLY A 254 -1.24 18.26 7.69
CA GLY A 254 -0.30 17.95 6.60
C GLY A 254 -0.72 16.95 5.53
N LEU A 255 -1.62 17.34 4.62
CA LEU A 255 -1.41 17.02 3.20
C LEU A 255 0.00 17.50 2.82
N ILE A 256 0.72 16.83 1.91
CA ILE A 256 1.94 17.38 1.31
C ILE A 256 1.58 18.74 0.73
N LYS A 257 1.82 19.80 1.49
CA LYS A 257 1.83 21.14 0.94
C LYS A 257 3.19 21.28 0.30
N SER A 258 3.26 21.92 -0.87
CA SER A 258 4.53 22.32 -1.47
C SER A 258 5.49 22.92 -0.42
N ASN A 259 4.92 23.67 0.53
CA ASN A 259 5.62 24.27 1.65
C ASN A 259 6.37 23.28 2.55
N ASP A 260 5.86 22.09 2.81
CA ASP A 260 6.50 21.12 3.71
C ASP A 260 7.73 20.47 3.05
N ILE A 261 7.63 20.16 1.75
CA ILE A 261 8.76 19.67 0.95
C ILE A 261 9.78 20.79 0.73
N ASP A 262 9.31 22.02 0.47
CA ASP A 262 10.17 23.21 0.40
C ASP A 262 10.95 23.40 1.70
N LEU A 263 10.31 23.25 2.86
CA LEU A 263 10.95 23.37 4.18
C LEU A 263 12.07 22.34 4.35
N LEU A 264 11.79 21.07 4.01
CA LEU A 264 12.78 20.00 4.04
C LEU A 264 13.99 20.32 3.15
N PHE A 265 13.75 20.70 1.89
CA PHE A 265 14.82 20.92 0.93
C PHE A 265 15.59 22.23 1.18
N ASN A 266 14.95 23.26 1.71
CA ASN A 266 15.62 24.45 2.24
C ASN A 266 16.56 24.07 3.38
N GLN A 267 16.06 23.34 4.39
CA GLN A 267 16.86 22.88 5.52
C GLN A 267 18.04 22.01 5.08
N TYR A 268 17.82 21.08 4.15
CA TYR A 268 18.87 20.26 3.57
C TYR A 268 19.96 21.11 2.90
N ASN A 269 19.58 22.09 2.09
CA ASN A 269 20.54 22.95 1.40
C ASN A 269 21.31 23.86 2.35
N ASP A 270 20.69 24.35 3.42
CA ASP A 270 21.39 25.16 4.42
C ASP A 270 22.39 24.33 5.23
N LEU A 271 22.01 23.11 5.64
CA LEU A 271 22.93 22.18 6.30
C LEU A 271 24.08 21.75 5.39
N ARG A 272 23.81 21.55 4.10
CA ARG A 272 24.82 21.23 3.08
C ARG A 272 25.87 22.34 2.94
N LYS A 273 25.47 23.62 3.00
CA LYS A 273 26.40 24.77 2.99
C LYS A 273 27.33 24.77 4.22
N GLY A 274 26.84 24.28 5.36
CA GLY A 274 27.58 24.17 6.61
C GLY A 274 28.75 23.18 6.61
N LYS A 275 28.96 22.41 5.51
CA LYS A 275 30.04 21.41 5.37
C LYS A 275 30.07 20.36 6.49
N GLN A 276 28.92 20.05 7.08
CA GLN A 276 28.75 18.95 8.02
C GLN A 276 28.16 17.72 7.32
N ASP A 277 28.25 16.56 7.98
CA ASP A 277 27.51 15.38 7.52
C ASP A 277 26.02 15.66 7.76
N VAL A 278 25.22 15.43 6.73
CA VAL A 278 23.77 15.65 6.79
C VAL A 278 23.09 14.34 6.49
N ALA A 279 22.22 13.91 7.40
CA ALA A 279 21.31 12.79 7.20
C ALA A 279 19.92 13.25 7.65
N ILE A 280 19.02 13.48 6.71
CA ILE A 280 17.65 13.91 6.99
C ILE A 280 16.70 12.85 6.47
N LYS A 281 15.79 12.42 7.33
CA LYS A 281 14.68 11.54 6.96
C LYS A 281 13.36 12.20 7.34
N SER A 282 12.44 12.25 6.40
CA SER A 282 11.12 12.83 6.61
C SER A 282 10.04 12.00 5.94
N THR A 283 8.85 12.04 6.52
CA THR A 283 7.67 11.32 6.02
C THR A 283 6.54 12.32 5.88
N PHE A 284 5.87 12.29 4.73
CA PHE A 284 4.79 13.19 4.37
C PHE A 284 3.56 12.41 3.92
N GLN A 285 2.38 12.89 4.29
CA GLN A 285 1.10 12.32 3.84
C GLN A 285 0.64 13.07 2.59
N GLY A 286 0.75 12.45 1.42
CA GLY A 286 0.22 12.96 0.15
C GLY A 286 -1.27 12.68 -0.01
N GLU A 287 -1.81 13.09 -1.17
CA GLU A 287 -3.20 12.83 -1.54
C GLU A 287 -3.45 11.34 -1.80
N GLY A 288 -2.50 10.67 -2.48
CA GLY A 288 -2.64 9.26 -2.87
C GLY A 288 -1.99 8.27 -1.91
N GLY A 289 -1.25 8.74 -0.90
CA GLY A 289 -0.39 7.87 -0.11
C GLY A 289 0.59 8.57 0.82
N VAL A 290 1.60 7.81 1.26
CA VAL A 290 2.64 8.29 2.20
C VAL A 290 4.00 8.27 1.53
N LEU A 291 4.65 9.43 1.44
CA LEU A 291 5.99 9.62 0.91
C LEU A 291 7.01 9.63 2.05
N THR A 292 8.09 8.86 1.94
CA THR A 292 9.24 8.92 2.84
C THR A 292 10.48 9.26 2.05
N ILE A 293 11.15 10.35 2.42
CA ILE A 293 12.37 10.84 1.76
C ILE A 293 13.53 10.70 2.76
N SER A 294 14.66 10.20 2.28
CA SER A 294 15.94 10.21 2.99
C SER A 294 17.00 10.90 2.12
N LEU A 295 17.64 11.92 2.69
CA LEU A 295 18.69 12.73 2.07
C LEU A 295 19.96 12.60 2.89
N ASP A 296 21.02 12.09 2.25
CA ASP A 296 22.34 11.95 2.85
C ASP A 296 23.35 12.82 2.09
N PHE A 297 24.22 13.53 2.81
CA PHE A 297 25.33 14.29 2.24
C PHE A 297 26.57 14.18 3.11
N VAL A 298 27.68 13.79 2.49
CA VAL A 298 29.01 13.81 3.11
C VAL A 298 29.89 14.81 2.35
N PRO A 299 30.43 15.85 3.00
CA PRO A 299 31.25 16.87 2.36
C PRO A 299 32.53 16.28 1.73
N ASN A 300 32.84 16.67 0.49
CA ASN A 300 34.06 16.25 -0.21
C ASN A 300 35.34 16.57 0.58
N GLN A 301 35.38 17.71 1.28
CA GLN A 301 36.53 18.08 2.10
C GLN A 301 36.81 17.03 3.18
N LYS A 302 35.75 16.56 3.87
CA LYS A 302 35.85 15.54 4.91
C LYS A 302 36.36 14.21 4.34
N LEU A 303 35.85 13.80 3.19
CA LEU A 303 36.30 12.59 2.48
C LEU A 303 37.78 12.71 2.04
N THR A 304 38.19 13.87 1.51
CA THR A 304 39.60 14.10 1.14
C THR A 304 40.52 14.11 2.36
N THR A 305 40.14 14.72 3.48
CA THR A 305 40.92 14.65 4.73
C THR A 305 40.98 13.24 5.29
N GLN A 306 39.91 12.45 5.19
CA GLN A 306 39.93 11.04 5.59
C GLN A 306 40.89 10.23 4.72
N ILE A 307 40.93 10.46 3.40
CA ILE A 307 41.94 9.87 2.52
C ILE A 307 43.34 10.29 2.94
N VAL A 308 43.60 11.59 3.10
CA VAL A 308 44.94 12.09 3.44
C VAL A 308 45.42 11.49 4.75
N ASN A 309 44.58 11.46 5.79
CA ASN A 309 44.93 10.87 7.07
C ASN A 309 45.20 9.36 6.96
N LYS A 310 44.36 8.61 6.24
CA LYS A 310 44.55 7.16 6.08
C LYS A 310 45.77 6.82 5.22
N SER A 311 46.03 7.61 4.18
CA SER A 311 47.23 7.51 3.34
C SER A 311 48.50 7.86 4.11
N ALA A 312 48.46 8.85 5.00
CA ALA A 312 49.57 9.19 5.88
C ALA A 312 49.88 8.05 6.86
N ILE A 313 48.86 7.42 7.44
CA ILE A 313 49.02 6.21 8.28
C ILE A 313 49.66 5.07 7.47
N LEU A 314 49.20 4.84 6.24
CA LEU A 314 49.78 3.83 5.36
C LEU A 314 51.27 4.11 5.07
N PHE A 315 51.62 5.37 4.80
CA PHE A 315 53.01 5.76 4.56
C PHE A 315 53.88 5.55 5.82
N LEU A 316 53.40 5.96 6.99
CA LEU A 316 54.07 5.72 8.27
C LEU A 316 54.28 4.24 8.55
N LEU A 317 53.29 3.38 8.26
CA LEU A 317 53.41 1.94 8.35
C LEU A 317 54.53 1.43 7.43
N ILE A 318 54.52 1.81 6.16
CA ILE A 318 55.56 1.40 5.19
C ILE A 318 56.96 1.87 5.64
N SER A 319 57.10 3.11 6.11
CA SER A 319 58.37 3.63 6.63
C SER A 319 58.84 2.89 7.89
N ALA A 320 57.92 2.61 8.83
CA ALA A 320 58.22 1.84 10.04
C ALA A 320 58.66 0.41 9.70
N PHE A 321 58.06 -0.21 8.67
CA PHE A 321 58.48 -1.50 8.18
C PHE A 321 59.85 -1.49 7.49
N GLY A 322 60.14 -0.45 6.69
CA GLY A 322 61.48 -0.25 6.13
C GLY A 322 62.55 -0.11 7.21
N LEU A 323 62.26 0.65 8.27
CA LEU A 323 63.13 0.74 9.45
C LEU A 323 63.26 -0.60 10.17
N PHE A 324 62.14 -1.29 10.41
CA PHE A 324 62.13 -2.58 11.08
C PHE A 324 62.95 -3.64 10.32
N THR A 325 62.85 -3.69 8.99
CA THR A 325 63.63 -4.62 8.17
C THR A 325 65.12 -4.26 8.19
N TYR A 326 65.48 -2.98 8.11
CA TYR A 326 66.86 -2.52 8.26
C TYR A 326 67.47 -2.89 9.63
N PHE A 327 66.76 -2.62 10.72
CA PHE A 327 67.17 -2.98 12.07
C PHE A 327 67.26 -4.50 12.25
N SER A 328 66.28 -5.24 11.74
CA SER A 328 66.26 -6.71 11.84
C SER A 328 67.46 -7.33 11.14
N PHE A 329 67.86 -6.78 9.99
CA PHE A 329 69.05 -7.21 9.25
C PHE A 329 70.35 -6.83 9.99
N LYS A 330 70.46 -5.58 10.46
CA LYS A 330 71.66 -5.07 11.15
C LYS A 330 71.95 -5.80 12.47
N TYR A 331 70.92 -6.15 13.23
CA TYR A 331 71.05 -6.76 14.56
C TYR A 331 70.79 -8.27 14.57
N LYS A 332 70.64 -8.91 13.40
CA LYS A 332 70.37 -10.36 13.25
C LYS A 332 69.20 -10.85 14.13
N LEU A 333 68.08 -10.14 14.12
CA LEU A 333 66.96 -10.41 15.04
C LEU A 333 66.23 -11.76 14.82
N GLY A 334 66.56 -12.52 13.78
CA GLY A 334 66.10 -13.90 13.58
C GLY A 334 64.57 -14.09 13.62
N TRP A 335 64.14 -15.27 14.07
CA TRP A 335 62.72 -15.69 14.13
C TRP A 335 61.85 -14.85 15.07
N ALA A 336 62.45 -14.07 15.99
CA ALA A 336 61.72 -13.21 16.92
C ALA A 336 60.97 -12.06 16.22
N GLY A 337 61.33 -11.71 14.98
CA GLY A 337 60.65 -10.67 14.20
C GLY A 337 59.36 -11.12 13.47
N PHE A 338 59.09 -12.43 13.41
CA PHE A 338 57.97 -12.97 12.61
C PHE A 338 56.57 -12.53 13.08
N PRO A 339 56.26 -12.46 14.40
CA PRO A 339 54.95 -11.99 14.87
C PRO A 339 54.68 -10.51 14.54
N LEU A 340 55.73 -9.67 14.58
CA LEU A 340 55.64 -8.25 14.20
C LEU A 340 55.36 -8.08 12.70
N LEU A 341 55.90 -8.98 11.87
CA LEU A 341 55.65 -9.04 10.43
C LEU A 341 54.19 -9.38 10.12
N ILE A 342 53.59 -10.34 10.84
CA ILE A 342 52.17 -10.70 10.70
C ILE A 342 51.29 -9.52 11.13
N MET A 343 51.58 -8.90 12.28
CA MET A 343 50.81 -7.75 12.78
C MET A 343 50.88 -6.57 11.79
N PHE A 344 52.05 -6.34 11.19
CA PHE A 344 52.24 -5.34 10.15
C PHE A 344 51.36 -5.60 8.91
N PHE A 345 51.38 -6.82 8.38
CA PHE A 345 50.54 -7.17 7.22
C PHE A 345 49.05 -7.03 7.51
N PHE A 346 48.61 -7.37 8.74
CA PHE A 346 47.21 -7.20 9.14
C PHE A 346 46.80 -5.72 9.21
N LEU A 347 47.64 -4.86 9.79
CA LEU A 347 47.42 -3.40 9.83
C LEU A 347 47.44 -2.78 8.43
N LEU A 348 48.34 -3.25 7.55
CA LEU A 348 48.42 -2.79 6.17
C LEU A 348 47.17 -3.18 5.36
N SER A 349 46.68 -4.41 5.55
CA SER A 349 45.46 -4.90 4.90
C SER A 349 44.23 -4.08 5.29
N THR A 350 43.99 -3.91 6.58
CA THR A 350 42.82 -3.17 7.10
C THR A 350 42.82 -1.69 6.70
N THR A 351 43.98 -1.04 6.71
CA THR A 351 44.11 0.35 6.25
C THR A 351 43.90 0.48 4.74
N LYS A 352 44.44 -0.45 3.94
CA LYS A 352 44.20 -0.49 2.49
C LYS A 352 42.71 -0.67 2.16
N THR A 353 42.03 -1.63 2.77
CA THR A 353 40.58 -1.86 2.55
C THR A 353 39.76 -0.61 2.87
N SER A 354 40.12 0.10 3.94
CA SER A 354 39.46 1.36 4.32
C SER A 354 39.68 2.46 3.27
N ILE A 355 40.89 2.60 2.73
CA ILE A 355 41.20 3.57 1.67
C ILE A 355 40.45 3.24 0.38
N ASP A 356 40.41 1.96 0.00
CA ASP A 356 39.70 1.49 -1.20
C ASP A 356 38.20 1.77 -1.10
N GLN A 357 37.61 1.61 0.09
CA GLN A 357 36.20 1.92 0.36
C GLN A 357 35.91 3.44 0.32
N ILE A 358 36.83 4.28 0.77
CA ILE A 358 36.68 5.75 0.67
C ILE A 358 36.85 6.22 -0.79
N LEU A 359 37.79 5.61 -1.53
CA LEU A 359 38.02 5.90 -2.95
C LEU A 359 36.84 5.46 -3.82
N SER A 360 36.19 4.33 -3.52
CA SER A 360 34.98 3.91 -4.24
C SER A 360 33.82 4.89 -4.01
N ASN A 361 33.62 5.35 -2.77
CA ASN A 361 32.64 6.39 -2.44
C ASN A 361 32.93 7.71 -3.17
N LEU A 362 34.20 8.14 -3.24
CA LEU A 362 34.58 9.35 -3.98
C LEU A 362 34.43 9.19 -5.50
N LYS A 363 34.71 8.00 -6.06
CA LYS A 363 34.46 7.72 -7.48
C LYS A 363 32.96 7.76 -7.80
N GLN A 364 32.11 7.25 -6.91
CA GLN A 364 30.66 7.38 -7.04
C GLN A 364 30.26 8.86 -7.03
N LEU A 365 30.67 9.64 -6.01
CA LEU A 365 30.38 11.08 -5.94
C LEU A 365 30.85 11.87 -7.16
N LYS A 366 32.03 11.54 -7.72
CA LYS A 366 32.60 12.24 -8.89
C LYS A 366 31.93 11.83 -10.20
N LYS A 367 31.39 10.61 -10.31
CA LYS A 367 30.56 10.16 -11.42
C LYS A 367 29.17 10.81 -11.38
N ASN A 368 28.70 11.14 -10.18
CA ASN A 368 27.35 11.68 -9.93
C ASN A 368 27.32 13.22 -9.92
N GLY A 369 28.50 13.88 -9.89
CA GLY A 369 28.68 15.33 -9.91
C GLY A 369 29.03 15.94 -11.28
N LYS A 370 28.93 15.20 -12.39
CA LYS A 370 28.95 15.77 -13.75
C LYS A 370 27.53 15.95 -14.27
#